data_AF-A0A5P1DE93-F1
#
_entry.id   AF-A0A5P1DE93-F1
#
_cell.length_a   1.000
_cell.length_b   1.000
_cell.length_c   1.000
_cell.angle_alpha   90.00
_cell.angle_beta   90.00
_cell.angle_gamma   90.00
#
_symmetry.space_group_name_H-M   'P 1'
#
loop_
_entity.id
_entity.type
_entity.pdbx_description
1 polymer ?
#
loop_
_entity_poly.entity_id
_entity_poly.type
_entity_poly.pdbx_seq_one_letter_code
_entity_poly.pdbx_strand_id
1 'polypeptide(L)'
;MILPTLADVVELAKNGTLLEAVFSDRWQCRYEHFDSIAQLFADAHNEGHFDLLDTLSASGLSVFSGYQGYQGRRIYGLAIERLNTSVTALLPALRILAAQADGEIHEVTESFRAWCCASPNRPRELLDLVDSGELDVCDFISLHIAIRSGLKADYPYFSERAYALIETGTPVEKAQVIQALSSPPFNDDAQWRRVLDVLKESVVTESDDGLRSALARTLLSFTESIPHHFAAALDELICQVSVPTTPKVAHHLAYALAFSFKDITPSLRSSLLRLLGVIQPEVQTQKLIDLGLANLVKAGGADQARSFITNLLLQPDSNLCFDHFDSTIRSLTDGPVHDFETWIVSWLRTAPNSLCRALNESFFRSQEEYTFQLDFTQFNFTISEYAVIARRAAAVFFMNPAIAASFLVNLARCPPRASDEHALEHIDPSSSAPPEQPNVTPSQTREPEDWDTVLSDLLFDPLLINYTSAQKHLQPIADDSNDKAAPMVKRALNSLKQYCDGIEKVGFIVELLPSERERQLEGQRRSDVMNDAMRASRKASPFAGIFAESILLYGSGVVTWVEDSLSSNDSCDQGENRPRRLEQPLASISHSVEWPREEILEPVSLQLKLMSLQTVGGRE
;
A
#
# COMPACT_ATOMS: atom_id res chain seq x y z
N MET A 1 -22.81 37.31 1.77
CA MET A 1 -21.36 37.21 1.54
C MET A 1 -20.79 38.63 1.46
N ILE A 2 -20.00 39.03 2.46
CA ILE A 2 -19.52 40.41 2.62
C ILE A 2 -18.06 40.30 3.08
N LEU A 3 -17.11 40.54 2.19
CA LEU A 3 -15.71 40.74 2.60
C LEU A 3 -15.66 42.02 3.46
N PRO A 4 -15.03 41.99 4.64
CA PRO A 4 -14.95 43.18 5.48
C PRO A 4 -14.14 44.28 4.80
N THR A 5 -14.57 45.53 4.94
CA THR A 5 -13.78 46.68 4.50
C THR A 5 -12.79 47.08 5.59
N LEU A 6 -11.75 47.85 5.25
CA LEU A 6 -10.80 48.39 6.24
C LEU A 6 -11.51 49.14 7.37
N ALA A 7 -12.53 49.93 7.05
CA ALA A 7 -13.31 50.67 8.04
C ALA A 7 -14.01 49.73 9.03
N ASP A 8 -14.63 48.65 8.53
CA ASP A 8 -15.29 47.65 9.37
C ASP A 8 -14.31 46.97 10.32
N VAL A 9 -13.14 46.56 9.82
CA VAL A 9 -12.11 45.88 10.62
C VAL A 9 -11.58 46.79 11.72
N VAL A 10 -11.27 48.05 11.38
CA VAL A 10 -10.75 49.03 12.33
C VAL A 10 -11.78 49.37 13.40
N GLU A 11 -13.06 49.47 13.04
CA GLU A 11 -14.15 49.69 14.01
C GLU A 11 -14.28 48.50 14.97
N LEU A 12 -14.28 47.27 14.44
CA LEU A 12 -14.36 46.06 15.25
C LEU A 12 -13.15 45.91 16.18
N ALA A 13 -11.95 46.26 15.71
CA ALA A 13 -10.74 46.26 16.53
C ALA A 13 -10.85 47.26 17.69
N LYS A 14 -11.27 48.51 17.42
CA LYS A 14 -11.47 49.55 18.45
C LYS A 14 -12.52 49.16 19.49
N ASN A 15 -13.55 48.44 19.06
CA ASN A 15 -14.62 47.96 19.93
C ASN A 15 -14.28 46.64 20.65
N GLY A 16 -13.09 46.06 20.41
CA GLY A 16 -12.67 44.78 21.02
C GLY A 16 -13.44 43.55 20.54
N THR A 17 -14.15 43.64 19.41
CA THR A 17 -15.03 42.58 18.88
C THR A 17 -14.51 41.95 17.59
N LEU A 18 -13.30 42.32 17.14
CA LEU A 18 -12.69 41.76 15.94
C LEU A 18 -12.50 40.24 16.03
N LEU A 19 -12.03 39.74 17.17
CA LEU A 19 -11.81 38.31 17.38
C LEU A 19 -13.10 37.51 17.21
N GLU A 20 -14.19 37.95 17.82
CA GLU A 20 -15.51 37.32 17.66
C GLU A 20 -16.01 37.40 16.21
N ALA A 21 -15.75 38.50 15.51
CA ALA A 21 -16.15 38.65 14.11
C ALA A 21 -15.41 37.68 13.16
N VAL A 22 -14.13 37.41 13.43
CA VAL A 22 -13.28 36.51 12.63
C VAL A 22 -13.64 35.04 12.86
N PHE A 23 -13.85 34.68 14.11
CA PHE A 23 -14.12 33.29 14.52
C PHE A 23 -15.61 32.92 14.43
N SER A 24 -16.50 33.85 14.08
CA SER A 24 -17.92 33.57 13.83
C SER A 24 -18.26 33.58 12.33
N ASP A 25 -19.48 33.17 12.00
CA ASP A 25 -20.00 33.20 10.62
C ASP A 25 -20.45 34.60 10.16
N ARG A 26 -20.04 35.67 10.85
CA ARG A 26 -20.49 37.06 10.58
C ARG A 26 -20.26 37.49 9.13
N TRP A 27 -19.13 37.10 8.52
CA TRP A 27 -18.79 37.44 7.14
C TRP A 27 -19.12 36.34 6.13
N GLN A 28 -19.63 35.18 6.59
CA GLN A 28 -19.90 33.99 5.78
C GLN A 28 -18.69 33.59 4.91
N CYS A 29 -17.50 33.64 5.51
CA CYS A 29 -16.23 33.38 4.85
C CYS A 29 -16.15 31.93 4.35
N ARG A 30 -15.47 31.76 3.23
CA ARG A 30 -15.10 30.46 2.65
C ARG A 30 -13.59 30.42 2.54
N TYR A 31 -13.04 29.23 2.35
CA TYR A 31 -11.59 29.01 2.28
C TYR A 31 -10.88 29.96 1.28
N GLU A 32 -11.50 30.23 0.14
CA GLU A 32 -10.99 31.15 -0.90
C GLU A 32 -10.83 32.61 -0.44
N HIS A 33 -11.51 33.01 0.62
CA HIS A 33 -11.50 34.38 1.14
C HIS A 33 -10.47 34.61 2.25
N PHE A 34 -9.90 33.54 2.82
CA PHE A 34 -9.02 33.64 3.99
C PHE A 34 -7.79 34.51 3.71
N ASP A 35 -7.21 34.36 2.52
CA ASP A 35 -6.01 35.09 2.12
C ASP A 35 -6.26 36.59 2.00
N SER A 36 -7.37 37.00 1.38
CA SER A 36 -7.73 38.42 1.23
C SER A 36 -8.01 39.10 2.56
N ILE A 37 -8.66 38.40 3.50
CA ILE A 37 -8.93 38.93 4.84
C ILE A 37 -7.63 39.04 5.63
N ALA A 38 -6.77 38.02 5.56
CA ALA A 38 -5.47 38.03 6.19
C ALA A 38 -4.58 39.17 5.68
N GLN A 39 -4.61 39.43 4.36
CA GLN A 39 -3.91 40.57 3.76
C GLN A 39 -4.42 41.90 4.32
N LEU A 40 -5.74 42.09 4.37
CA LEU A 40 -6.35 43.30 4.93
C LEU A 40 -5.94 43.52 6.40
N PHE A 41 -5.88 42.46 7.20
CA PHE A 41 -5.47 42.56 8.61
C PHE A 41 -3.99 42.91 8.75
N ALA A 42 -3.14 42.29 7.93
CA ALA A 42 -1.72 42.58 7.94
C ALA A 42 -1.44 44.03 7.52
N ASP A 43 -2.09 44.52 6.46
CA ASP A 43 -1.95 45.90 5.99
C ASP A 43 -2.41 46.88 7.08
N ALA A 44 -3.57 46.63 7.70
CA ALA A 44 -4.09 47.48 8.76
C ALA A 44 -3.18 47.53 10.00
N HIS A 45 -2.56 46.41 10.40
CA HIS A 45 -1.58 46.36 11.47
C HIS A 45 -0.30 47.12 11.09
N ASN A 46 0.24 46.85 9.90
CA ASN A 46 1.49 47.43 9.42
C ASN A 46 1.40 48.95 9.20
N GLU A 47 0.21 49.45 8.84
CA GLU A 47 -0.08 50.88 8.71
C GLU A 47 -0.40 51.57 10.06
N GLY A 48 -0.46 50.80 11.16
CA GLY A 48 -0.69 51.32 12.50
C GLY A 48 -2.15 51.66 12.81
N HIS A 49 -3.11 51.09 12.06
CA HIS A 49 -4.53 51.31 12.34
C HIS A 49 -5.00 50.61 13.63
N PHE A 50 -4.45 49.45 13.94
CA PHE A 50 -4.60 48.74 15.23
C PHE A 50 -3.51 47.66 15.36
N ASP A 51 -3.25 47.18 16.59
CA ASP A 51 -2.38 46.01 16.76
C ASP A 51 -3.19 44.72 16.70
N LEU A 52 -3.10 44.00 15.57
CA LEU A 52 -3.70 42.67 15.41
C LEU A 52 -3.32 41.67 16.51
N LEU A 53 -2.09 41.70 17.02
CA LEU A 53 -1.63 40.75 18.03
C LEU A 53 -2.33 40.98 19.38
N ASP A 54 -2.59 42.24 19.73
CA ASP A 54 -3.34 42.61 20.94
C ASP A 54 -4.82 42.20 20.88
N THR A 55 -5.35 41.89 19.69
CA THR A 55 -6.74 41.41 19.56
C THR A 55 -6.91 39.95 20.00
N LEU A 56 -5.80 39.19 20.10
CA LEU A 56 -5.84 37.78 20.50
C LEU A 56 -5.93 37.64 22.03
N SER A 57 -6.90 36.86 22.48
CA SER A 57 -7.02 36.50 23.90
C SER A 57 -7.30 35.00 24.08
N ALA A 58 -6.56 34.35 24.97
CA ALA A 58 -6.72 32.93 25.25
C ALA A 58 -8.13 32.58 25.77
N SER A 59 -8.72 33.46 26.59
CA SER A 59 -10.09 33.31 27.09
C SER A 59 -11.15 33.60 26.03
N GLY A 60 -10.87 34.46 25.06
CA GLY A 60 -11.80 34.73 23.95
C GLY A 60 -11.85 33.59 22.93
N LEU A 61 -10.71 32.90 22.73
CA LEU A 61 -10.61 31.80 21.77
C LEU A 61 -11.21 30.48 22.26
N SER A 62 -11.23 30.24 23.57
CA SER A 62 -11.69 28.96 24.14
C SER A 62 -13.16 28.63 23.87
N VAL A 63 -13.95 29.60 23.43
CA VAL A 63 -15.37 29.45 23.08
C VAL A 63 -15.53 28.90 21.65
N PHE A 64 -14.51 29.00 20.80
CA PHE A 64 -14.57 28.62 19.39
C PHE A 64 -13.86 27.28 19.15
N SER A 65 -14.59 26.30 18.63
CA SER A 65 -14.07 24.96 18.30
C SER A 65 -14.53 24.50 16.92
N GLY A 66 -14.00 23.37 16.45
CA GLY A 66 -14.34 22.82 15.13
C GLY A 66 -13.98 23.77 13.99
N TYR A 67 -14.87 23.87 12.99
CA TYR A 67 -14.62 24.65 11.77
C TYR A 67 -14.39 26.15 12.05
N GLN A 68 -15.14 26.75 12.97
CA GLN A 68 -15.02 28.16 13.34
C GLN A 68 -13.66 28.46 14.00
N GLY A 69 -13.22 27.58 14.91
CA GLY A 69 -11.88 27.63 15.50
C GLY A 69 -10.78 27.52 14.44
N TYR A 70 -10.90 26.55 13.54
CA TYR A 70 -9.98 26.35 12.42
C TYR A 70 -9.89 27.58 11.50
N GLN A 71 -11.04 28.09 11.04
CA GLN A 71 -11.12 29.25 10.15
C GLN A 71 -10.38 30.46 10.75
N GLY A 72 -10.70 30.81 12.00
CA GLY A 72 -10.09 31.98 12.63
C GLY A 72 -8.59 31.81 12.83
N ARG A 73 -8.13 30.64 13.28
CA ARG A 73 -6.69 30.35 13.39
C ARG A 73 -5.98 30.46 12.05
N ARG A 74 -6.60 29.95 10.97
CA ARG A 74 -6.03 30.01 9.62
C ARG A 74 -5.89 31.44 9.10
N ILE A 75 -6.91 32.29 9.31
CA ILE A 75 -6.87 33.71 8.92
C ILE A 75 -5.77 34.46 9.70
N TYR A 76 -5.71 34.27 11.03
CA TYR A 76 -4.66 34.87 11.85
C TYR A 76 -3.27 34.37 11.48
N GLY A 77 -3.11 33.07 11.22
CA GLY A 77 -1.85 32.48 10.76
C GLY A 77 -1.35 33.14 9.48
N LEU A 78 -2.20 33.23 8.45
CA LEU A 78 -1.89 33.91 7.20
C LEU A 78 -1.58 35.41 7.37
N ALA A 79 -2.25 36.09 8.31
CA ALA A 79 -1.96 37.50 8.58
C ALA A 79 -0.59 37.67 9.25
N ILE A 80 -0.27 36.80 10.21
CA ILE A 80 1.02 36.74 10.92
C ILE A 80 2.19 36.66 9.96
N GLU A 81 2.09 35.85 8.90
CA GLU A 81 3.14 35.70 7.88
C GLU A 81 3.58 37.04 7.27
N ARG A 82 2.69 38.03 7.24
CA ARG A 82 2.83 39.32 6.57
C ARG A 82 3.08 40.50 7.50
N LEU A 83 3.09 40.28 8.83
CA LEU A 83 3.28 41.37 9.79
C LEU A 83 4.71 41.90 9.77
N ASN A 84 4.86 43.22 9.89
CA ASN A 84 6.12 43.93 10.05
C ASN A 84 6.38 44.23 11.53
N THR A 85 6.61 43.17 12.31
CA THR A 85 6.81 43.22 13.75
C THR A 85 8.07 42.46 14.16
N SER A 86 8.50 42.57 15.42
CA SER A 86 9.59 41.78 15.99
C SER A 86 9.10 40.39 16.42
N VAL A 87 10.01 39.43 16.54
CA VAL A 87 9.63 38.10 17.05
C VAL A 87 9.15 38.16 18.50
N THR A 88 9.71 39.06 19.31
CA THR A 88 9.33 39.23 20.73
C THR A 88 7.87 39.66 20.88
N ALA A 89 7.36 40.51 19.97
CA ALA A 89 5.96 40.89 19.92
C ALA A 89 5.08 39.74 19.40
N LEU A 90 5.60 38.92 18.48
CA LEU A 90 4.87 37.84 17.83
C LEU A 90 4.66 36.59 18.71
N LEU A 91 5.64 36.23 19.55
CA LEU A 91 5.65 34.99 20.33
C LEU A 91 4.41 34.80 21.23
N PRO A 92 3.92 35.81 21.98
CA PRO A 92 2.71 35.65 22.78
C PRO A 92 1.49 35.23 21.94
N ALA A 93 1.31 35.85 20.77
CA ALA A 93 0.21 35.52 19.86
C ALA A 93 0.32 34.09 19.31
N LEU A 94 1.52 33.66 18.90
CA LEU A 94 1.76 32.29 18.44
C LEU A 94 1.46 31.26 19.54
N ARG A 95 1.86 31.53 20.78
CA ARG A 95 1.56 30.65 21.94
C ARG A 95 0.07 30.55 22.21
N ILE A 96 -0.67 31.65 22.10
CA ILE A 96 -2.13 31.66 22.23
C ILE A 96 -2.79 30.82 21.13
N LEU A 97 -2.38 30.98 19.87
CA LEU A 97 -2.92 30.21 18.75
C LEU A 97 -2.59 28.71 18.86
N ALA A 98 -1.37 28.37 19.27
CA ALA A 98 -0.93 26.98 19.45
C ALA A 98 -1.68 26.27 20.58
N ALA A 99 -1.94 26.96 21.70
CA ALA A 99 -2.71 26.40 22.81
C ALA A 99 -4.16 26.05 22.42
N GLN A 100 -4.69 26.70 21.38
CA GLN A 100 -6.05 26.48 20.87
C GLN A 100 -6.10 25.52 19.68
N ALA A 101 -4.96 24.99 19.23
CA ALA A 101 -4.89 24.18 18.03
C ALA A 101 -5.28 22.70 18.24
N ASP A 102 -5.82 22.30 19.40
CA ASP A 102 -6.18 20.91 19.74
C ASP A 102 -5.08 19.87 19.41
N GLY A 103 -3.80 20.27 19.49
CA GLY A 103 -2.63 19.45 19.15
C GLY A 103 -2.05 19.67 17.75
N GLU A 104 -2.68 20.48 16.89
CA GLU A 104 -2.22 20.83 15.54
C GLU A 104 -1.26 22.02 15.51
N ILE A 105 -0.18 21.97 16.29
CA ILE A 105 0.81 23.05 16.40
C ILE A 105 1.55 23.29 15.06
N HIS A 106 1.47 22.35 14.12
CA HIS A 106 2.10 22.44 12.81
C HIS A 106 1.70 23.71 12.05
N GLU A 107 0.41 24.08 12.00
CA GLU A 107 -0.03 25.26 11.25
C GLU A 107 0.58 26.56 11.79
N VAL A 108 0.68 26.69 13.11
CA VAL A 108 1.27 27.84 13.79
C VAL A 108 2.78 27.90 13.52
N THR A 109 3.44 26.74 13.55
CA THR A 109 4.88 26.62 13.25
C THR A 109 5.18 27.00 11.80
N GLU A 110 4.32 26.59 10.86
CA GLU A 110 4.45 26.96 9.45
C GLU A 110 4.25 28.47 9.23
N SER A 111 3.29 29.07 9.91
CA SER A 111 3.06 30.53 9.88
C SER A 111 4.28 31.29 10.41
N PHE A 112 4.88 30.80 11.51
CA PHE A 112 6.09 31.38 12.07
C PHE A 112 7.30 31.25 11.12
N ARG A 113 7.44 30.09 10.47
CA ARG A 113 8.48 29.88 9.44
C ARG A 113 8.31 30.84 8.27
N ALA A 114 7.09 31.02 7.77
CA ALA A 114 6.80 31.93 6.68
C ALA A 114 7.06 33.40 7.06
N TRP A 115 6.67 33.82 8.27
CA TRP A 115 7.06 35.13 8.82
C TRP A 115 8.58 35.31 8.86
N CYS A 116 9.34 34.31 9.33
CA CYS A 116 10.80 34.37 9.40
C CYS A 116 11.42 34.49 8.00
N CYS A 117 10.89 33.76 7.01
CA CYS A 117 11.34 33.82 5.61
C CYS A 117 11.03 35.15 4.89
N ALA A 118 10.05 35.92 5.36
CA ALA A 118 9.59 37.11 4.65
C ALA A 118 10.55 38.32 4.72
N SER A 119 11.58 38.28 5.58
CA SER A 119 12.62 39.31 5.64
C SER A 119 13.99 38.70 5.92
N PRO A 120 15.06 39.11 5.20
CA PRO A 120 16.40 38.54 5.35
C PRO A 120 17.03 38.78 6.73
N ASN A 121 16.52 39.74 7.52
CA ASN A 121 17.05 40.07 8.85
C ASN A 121 16.42 39.23 9.98
N ARG A 122 15.18 38.73 9.79
CA ARG A 122 14.43 37.99 10.81
C ARG A 122 15.09 36.67 11.24
N PRO A 123 15.74 35.89 10.36
CA PRO A 123 16.47 34.70 10.78
C PRO A 123 17.56 35.00 11.80
N ARG A 124 18.22 36.17 11.67
CA ARG A 124 19.29 36.59 12.58
C ARG A 124 18.74 37.06 13.92
N GLU A 125 17.68 37.87 13.89
CA GLU A 125 16.93 38.26 15.09
C GLU A 125 16.45 37.02 15.88
N LEU A 126 15.91 36.02 15.18
CA LEU A 126 15.47 34.78 15.80
C LEU A 126 16.63 33.99 16.42
N LEU A 127 17.75 33.88 15.71
CA LEU A 127 18.93 33.19 16.21
C LEU A 127 19.53 33.90 17.44
N ASP A 128 19.57 35.23 17.44
CA ASP A 128 20.10 36.02 18.56
C ASP A 128 19.31 35.77 19.86
N LEU A 129 17.98 35.57 19.78
CA LEU A 129 17.14 35.24 20.94
C LEU A 129 17.31 33.80 21.44
N VAL A 130 17.57 32.87 20.52
CA VAL A 130 17.91 31.49 20.88
C VAL A 130 19.26 31.48 21.59
N ASP A 131 20.25 32.20 21.06
CA ASP A 131 21.60 32.28 21.63
C ASP A 131 21.63 33.02 22.98
N SER A 132 20.74 34.00 23.20
CA SER A 132 20.61 34.70 24.48
C SER A 132 19.83 33.91 25.54
N GLY A 133 19.16 32.81 25.15
CA GLY A 133 18.29 32.01 26.01
C GLY A 133 16.92 32.64 26.29
N GLU A 134 16.56 33.72 25.58
CA GLU A 134 15.24 34.34 25.68
C GLU A 134 14.15 33.50 24.98
N LEU A 135 14.54 32.65 24.03
CA LEU A 135 13.68 31.70 23.35
C LEU A 135 14.26 30.27 23.44
N ASP A 136 13.45 29.31 23.91
CA ASP A 136 13.85 27.91 23.94
C ASP A 136 13.96 27.35 22.51
N VAL A 137 14.95 26.49 22.27
CA VAL A 137 15.15 25.84 20.96
C VAL A 137 13.94 25.00 20.56
N CYS A 138 13.23 24.39 21.50
CA CYS A 138 12.06 23.56 21.24
C CYS A 138 10.81 24.38 20.94
N ASP A 139 10.75 25.65 21.37
CA ASP A 139 9.62 26.53 21.10
C ASP A 139 9.50 26.73 19.59
N PHE A 140 8.44 26.17 19.00
CA PHE A 140 8.14 26.21 17.57
C PHE A 140 9.29 25.75 16.67
N ILE A 141 10.22 24.93 17.18
CA ILE A 141 11.41 24.50 16.43
C ILE A 141 12.20 25.73 15.92
N SER A 142 12.33 26.74 16.78
CA SER A 142 12.85 28.08 16.47
C SER A 142 14.24 28.05 15.83
N LEU A 143 15.14 27.21 16.34
CA LEU A 143 16.50 27.07 15.81
C LEU A 143 16.50 26.49 14.40
N HIS A 144 15.67 25.47 14.13
CA HIS A 144 15.49 24.96 12.76
C HIS A 144 15.02 26.10 11.84
N ILE A 145 13.98 26.84 12.24
CA ILE A 145 13.39 27.92 11.42
C ILE A 145 14.44 28.99 11.12
N ALA A 146 15.21 29.41 12.13
CA ALA A 146 16.27 30.41 12.00
C ALA A 146 17.34 29.97 11.00
N ILE A 147 17.91 28.77 11.19
CA ILE A 147 18.94 28.25 10.28
C ILE A 147 18.39 28.06 8.87
N ARG A 148 17.22 27.41 8.71
CA ARG A 148 16.65 27.11 7.40
C ARG A 148 16.32 28.36 6.60
N SER A 149 15.72 29.36 7.25
CA SER A 149 15.37 30.64 6.61
C SER A 149 16.63 31.45 6.35
N GLY A 150 17.58 31.44 7.29
CA GLY A 150 18.84 32.15 7.23
C GLY A 150 19.78 31.66 6.14
N LEU A 151 19.83 30.35 5.87
CA LEU A 151 20.63 29.78 4.77
C LEU A 151 20.26 30.35 3.39
N LYS A 152 19.02 30.83 3.21
CA LYS A 152 18.58 31.51 1.99
C LYS A 152 18.95 33.01 1.98
N ALA A 153 19.02 33.63 3.16
CA ALA A 153 19.26 35.06 3.32
C ALA A 153 20.76 35.41 3.35
N ASP A 154 21.56 34.68 4.11
CA ASP A 154 23.00 34.86 4.28
C ASP A 154 23.67 33.49 4.47
N TYR A 155 23.91 32.81 3.34
CA TYR A 155 24.44 31.44 3.35
C TYR A 155 25.73 31.31 4.19
N PRO A 156 26.79 32.12 4.00
CA PRO A 156 28.05 31.94 4.74
C PRO A 156 27.90 32.02 6.26
N TYR A 157 27.09 32.95 6.76
CA TYR A 157 26.91 33.11 8.20
C TYR A 157 26.14 31.92 8.79
N PHE A 158 25.00 31.56 8.18
CA PHE A 158 24.14 30.50 8.71
C PHE A 158 24.70 29.10 8.48
N SER A 159 25.48 28.87 7.42
CA SER A 159 26.15 27.58 7.20
C SER A 159 27.22 27.33 8.26
N GLU A 160 28.08 28.32 8.56
CA GLU A 160 29.11 28.17 9.58
C GLU A 160 28.50 28.02 10.97
N ARG A 161 27.41 28.73 11.28
CA ARG A 161 26.67 28.52 12.53
C ARG A 161 26.09 27.11 12.61
N ALA A 162 25.50 26.63 11.53
CA ALA A 162 24.94 25.28 11.46
C ALA A 162 26.03 24.21 11.69
N TYR A 163 27.17 24.31 10.99
CA TYR A 163 28.27 23.35 11.14
C TYR A 163 28.85 23.36 12.56
N ALA A 164 29.06 24.53 13.16
CA ALA A 164 29.50 24.62 14.55
C ALA A 164 28.53 23.95 15.53
N LEU A 165 27.21 24.13 15.34
CA LEU A 165 26.20 23.49 16.19
C LEU A 165 26.12 21.97 15.98
N ILE A 166 26.37 21.48 14.76
CA ILE A 166 26.44 20.03 14.48
C ILE A 166 27.62 19.40 15.25
N GLU A 167 28.75 20.10 15.30
CA GLU A 167 29.95 19.64 16.00
C GLU A 167 29.77 19.68 17.53
N THR A 168 29.37 20.84 18.08
CA THR A 168 29.45 21.10 19.54
C THR A 168 28.11 21.23 20.26
N GLY A 169 26.99 21.27 19.55
CA GLY A 169 25.66 21.48 20.14
C GLY A 169 25.14 20.31 20.97
N THR A 170 24.06 20.56 21.71
CA THR A 170 23.27 19.52 22.38
C THR A 170 22.55 18.62 21.36
N PRO A 171 22.12 17.40 21.73
CA PRO A 171 21.41 16.51 20.81
C PRO A 171 20.16 17.15 20.18
N VAL A 172 19.44 18.01 20.92
CA VAL A 172 18.26 18.71 20.40
C VAL A 172 18.65 19.75 19.36
N GLU A 173 19.67 20.57 19.64
CA GLU A 173 20.17 21.58 18.71
C GLU A 173 20.70 20.93 17.43
N LYS A 174 21.55 19.90 17.58
CA LYS A 174 22.07 19.12 16.45
C LYS A 174 20.95 18.58 15.58
N ALA A 175 19.92 17.95 16.16
CA ALA A 175 18.80 17.39 15.41
C ALA A 175 18.05 18.46 14.60
N GLN A 176 17.78 19.62 15.21
CA GLN A 176 17.08 20.72 14.53
C GLN A 176 17.91 21.32 13.39
N VAL A 177 19.20 21.55 13.63
CA VAL A 177 20.11 22.12 12.65
C VAL A 177 20.34 21.17 11.48
N ILE A 178 20.52 19.87 11.75
CA ILE A 178 20.63 18.84 10.71
C ILE A 178 19.37 18.84 9.84
N GLN A 179 18.18 18.81 10.46
CA GLN A 179 16.92 18.84 9.71
C GLN A 179 16.72 20.14 8.93
N ALA A 180 17.23 21.28 9.41
CA ALA A 180 17.16 22.55 8.70
C ALA A 180 17.88 22.48 7.33
N LEU A 181 18.90 21.63 7.20
CA LEU A 181 19.65 21.42 5.96
C LEU A 181 18.87 20.64 4.88
N SER A 182 17.76 19.97 5.21
CA SER A 182 17.00 19.05 4.31
C SER A 182 16.41 19.67 3.03
N SER A 183 16.58 20.97 2.80
CA SER A 183 16.26 21.60 1.52
C SER A 183 17.43 22.48 1.13
N PRO A 184 18.45 21.89 0.50
CA PRO A 184 19.77 22.49 0.40
C PRO A 184 19.76 23.72 -0.51
N PRO A 185 20.19 24.90 -0.03
CA PRO A 185 20.51 26.02 -0.90
C PRO A 185 21.96 25.93 -1.40
N PHE A 186 22.50 24.71 -1.59
CA PHE A 186 23.88 24.49 -1.98
C PHE A 186 24.05 24.72 -3.49
N ASN A 187 24.83 25.74 -3.83
CA ASN A 187 24.94 26.22 -5.22
C ASN A 187 26.22 25.73 -5.94
N ASP A 188 27.19 25.18 -5.21
CA ASP A 188 28.48 24.75 -5.77
C ASP A 188 29.06 23.51 -5.07
N ASP A 189 30.08 22.91 -5.71
CA ASP A 189 30.73 21.69 -5.23
C ASP A 189 31.47 21.88 -3.90
N ALA A 190 31.90 23.10 -3.56
CA ALA A 190 32.59 23.35 -2.30
C ALA A 190 31.60 23.30 -1.13
N GLN A 191 30.40 23.86 -1.32
CA GLN A 191 29.30 23.79 -0.36
C GLN A 191 28.84 22.35 -0.15
N TRP A 192 28.64 21.59 -1.24
CA TRP A 192 28.29 20.17 -1.18
C TRP A 192 29.36 19.32 -0.48
N ARG A 193 30.64 19.54 -0.80
CA ARG A 193 31.73 18.83 -0.13
C ARG A 193 31.76 19.15 1.36
N ARG A 194 31.65 20.43 1.72
CA ARG A 194 31.70 20.89 3.12
C ARG A 194 30.58 20.27 3.96
N VAL A 195 29.34 20.29 3.48
CA VAL A 195 28.21 19.71 4.23
C VAL A 195 28.36 18.18 4.37
N LEU A 196 28.79 17.49 3.31
CA LEU A 196 28.98 16.04 3.36
C LEU A 196 30.09 15.65 4.34
N ASP A 197 31.20 16.41 4.38
CA ASP A 197 32.29 16.17 5.33
C ASP A 197 31.82 16.36 6.79
N VAL A 198 31.09 17.44 7.08
CA VAL A 198 30.54 17.70 8.43
C VAL A 198 29.53 16.62 8.85
N LEU A 199 28.61 16.23 7.96
CA LEU A 199 27.63 15.19 8.27
C LEU A 199 28.29 13.82 8.39
N LYS A 200 29.37 13.56 7.65
CA LYS A 200 30.14 12.31 7.76
C LYS A 200 30.77 12.14 9.14
N GLU A 201 31.36 13.21 9.69
CA GLU A 201 31.89 13.17 11.06
C GLU A 201 30.77 12.94 12.09
N SER A 202 29.62 13.58 11.91
CA SER A 202 28.44 13.37 12.77
C SER A 202 27.91 11.92 12.70
N VAL A 203 27.84 11.31 11.51
CA VAL A 203 27.39 9.92 11.35
C VAL A 203 28.28 8.92 12.10
N VAL A 204 29.59 9.16 12.16
CA VAL A 204 30.55 8.26 12.85
C VAL A 204 30.46 8.39 14.37
N THR A 205 30.17 9.60 14.87
CA THR A 205 30.25 9.92 16.30
C THR A 205 28.94 9.70 17.05
N GLU A 206 27.80 9.84 16.36
CA GLU A 206 26.50 9.87 17.01
C GLU A 206 25.88 8.47 17.20
N SER A 207 25.36 8.23 18.41
CA SER A 207 24.68 6.99 18.80
C SER A 207 23.20 7.17 19.14
N ASP A 208 22.74 8.42 19.30
CA ASP A 208 21.35 8.77 19.60
C ASP A 208 20.42 8.46 18.42
N ASP A 209 19.28 7.83 18.72
CA ASP A 209 18.28 7.43 17.72
C ASP A 209 17.59 8.65 17.06
N GLY A 210 17.32 9.70 17.85
CA GLY A 210 16.71 10.94 17.35
C GLY A 210 17.62 11.65 16.35
N LEU A 211 18.91 11.73 16.66
CA LEU A 211 19.93 12.27 15.76
C LEU A 211 20.12 11.44 14.50
N ARG A 212 20.21 10.11 14.61
CA ARG A 212 20.28 9.22 13.45
C ARG A 212 19.07 9.36 12.53
N SER A 213 17.87 9.46 13.11
CA SER A 213 16.64 9.72 12.37
C SER A 213 16.70 11.06 11.63
N ALA A 214 17.17 12.12 12.29
CA ALA A 214 17.34 13.44 11.69
C ALA A 214 18.36 13.44 10.53
N LEU A 215 19.51 12.78 10.73
CA LEU A 215 20.55 12.60 9.71
C LEU A 215 20.03 11.80 8.52
N ALA A 216 19.41 10.64 8.74
CA ALA A 216 18.87 9.80 7.68
C ALA A 216 17.84 10.55 6.83
N ARG A 217 16.88 11.24 7.46
CA ARG A 217 15.89 12.08 6.76
C ARG A 217 16.56 13.17 5.91
N THR A 218 17.57 13.84 6.46
CA THR A 218 18.26 14.95 5.79
C THR A 218 19.08 14.43 4.61
N LEU A 219 19.86 13.38 4.78
CA LEU A 219 20.66 12.80 3.70
C LEU A 219 19.78 12.26 2.57
N LEU A 220 18.65 11.62 2.89
CA LEU A 220 17.70 11.15 1.87
C LEU A 220 17.12 12.32 1.06
N SER A 221 16.87 13.48 1.67
CA SER A 221 16.39 14.67 0.95
C SER A 221 17.40 15.24 -0.05
N PHE A 222 18.70 14.92 0.09
CA PHE A 222 19.72 15.37 -0.85
C PHE A 222 19.68 14.63 -2.18
N THR A 223 19.06 13.44 -2.23
CA THR A 223 19.01 12.62 -3.46
C THR A 223 18.39 13.35 -4.65
N GLU A 224 17.46 14.29 -4.42
CA GLU A 224 16.80 15.09 -5.46
C GLU A 224 17.73 16.14 -6.11
N SER A 225 18.69 16.68 -5.37
CA SER A 225 19.43 17.89 -5.77
C SER A 225 20.94 17.71 -5.85
N ILE A 226 21.47 16.59 -5.37
CA ILE A 226 22.91 16.35 -5.28
C ILE A 226 23.56 16.21 -6.68
N PRO A 227 24.74 16.83 -6.92
CA PRO A 227 25.49 16.61 -8.15
C PRO A 227 25.89 15.13 -8.32
N HIS A 228 25.78 14.61 -9.55
CA HIS A 228 26.01 13.18 -9.85
C HIS A 228 27.34 12.62 -9.34
N HIS A 229 28.41 13.43 -9.32
CA HIS A 229 29.73 12.99 -8.87
C HIS A 229 29.84 12.82 -7.34
N PHE A 230 28.89 13.36 -6.57
CA PHE A 230 28.78 13.13 -5.12
C PHE A 230 27.78 12.02 -4.75
N ALA A 231 26.97 11.53 -5.70
CA ALA A 231 25.91 10.54 -5.43
C ALA A 231 26.43 9.29 -4.72
N ALA A 232 27.59 8.76 -5.13
CA ALA A 232 28.18 7.58 -4.48
C ALA A 232 28.58 7.84 -3.01
N ALA A 233 29.10 9.03 -2.71
CA ALA A 233 29.46 9.41 -1.34
C ALA A 233 28.23 9.59 -0.46
N LEU A 234 27.14 10.14 -1.02
CA LEU A 234 25.86 10.25 -0.33
C LEU A 234 25.25 8.87 -0.07
N ASP A 235 25.24 7.98 -1.06
CA ASP A 235 24.72 6.61 -0.94
C ASP A 235 25.44 5.86 0.20
N GLU A 236 26.77 5.98 0.27
CA GLU A 236 27.58 5.40 1.34
C GLU A 236 27.16 5.96 2.71
N LEU A 237 27.02 7.28 2.81
CA LEU A 237 26.68 7.95 4.06
C LEU A 237 25.26 7.60 4.55
N ILE A 238 24.30 7.51 3.63
CA ILE A 238 22.94 7.04 3.91
C ILE A 238 22.97 5.60 4.45
N CYS A 239 23.77 4.72 3.83
CA CYS A 239 23.90 3.35 4.31
C CYS A 239 24.53 3.28 5.72
N GLN A 240 25.55 4.10 5.99
CA GLN A 240 26.22 4.13 7.29
C GLN A 240 25.29 4.61 8.41
N VAL A 241 24.57 5.72 8.21
CA VAL A 241 23.66 6.25 9.24
C VAL A 241 22.47 5.32 9.50
N SER A 242 22.11 4.50 8.52
CA SER A 242 20.97 3.60 8.60
C SER A 242 21.23 2.34 9.44
N VAL A 243 22.43 2.18 10.01
CA VAL A 243 22.82 1.03 10.85
C VAL A 243 23.10 1.50 12.28
N PRO A 244 22.39 0.98 13.30
CA PRO A 244 21.29 0.03 13.23
C PRO A 244 20.01 0.66 12.66
N THR A 245 19.21 -0.14 11.96
CA THR A 245 17.95 0.31 11.37
C THR A 245 16.86 0.31 12.43
N THR A 246 16.65 1.45 13.10
CA THR A 246 15.57 1.64 14.09
C THR A 246 14.23 1.90 13.41
N PRO A 247 13.08 1.79 14.11
CA PRO A 247 11.76 2.04 13.51
C PRO A 247 11.62 3.42 12.84
N LYS A 248 12.20 4.47 13.43
CA LYS A 248 12.16 5.83 12.87
C LYS A 248 13.02 5.96 11.60
N VAL A 249 14.24 5.40 11.64
CA VAL A 249 15.11 5.37 10.47
C VAL A 249 14.44 4.59 9.33
N ALA A 250 13.90 3.41 9.62
CA ALA A 250 13.16 2.60 8.66
C ALA A 250 12.00 3.34 8.02
N HIS A 251 11.24 4.11 8.80
CA HIS A 251 10.17 4.95 8.28
C HIS A 251 10.69 5.92 7.22
N HIS A 252 11.84 6.58 7.46
CA HIS A 252 12.43 7.49 6.48
C HIS A 252 12.95 6.77 5.23
N LEU A 253 13.59 5.60 5.37
CA LEU A 253 14.01 4.80 4.22
C LEU A 253 12.82 4.35 3.36
N ALA A 254 11.74 3.89 4.00
CA ALA A 254 10.52 3.49 3.32
C ALA A 254 9.83 4.68 2.65
N TYR A 255 9.78 5.84 3.32
CA TYR A 255 9.26 7.08 2.74
C TYR A 255 10.00 7.47 1.46
N ALA A 256 11.34 7.39 1.47
CA ALA A 256 12.15 7.71 0.30
C ALA A 256 11.87 6.74 -0.86
N LEU A 257 11.73 5.44 -0.62
CA LEU A 257 11.31 4.47 -1.64
C LEU A 257 9.91 4.76 -2.19
N ALA A 258 9.00 5.24 -1.35
CA ALA A 258 7.62 5.52 -1.73
C ALA A 258 7.46 6.81 -2.55
N PHE A 259 8.15 7.89 -2.16
CA PHE A 259 7.90 9.23 -2.69
C PHE A 259 9.07 9.84 -3.48
N SER A 260 10.31 9.41 -3.20
CA SER A 260 11.53 9.89 -3.87
C SER A 260 12.14 8.82 -4.79
N PHE A 261 11.34 7.83 -5.21
CA PHE A 261 11.83 6.66 -5.94
C PHE A 261 12.71 7.02 -7.16
N LYS A 262 12.29 8.02 -7.93
CA LYS A 262 12.95 8.44 -9.17
C LYS A 262 14.34 9.06 -8.94
N ASP A 263 14.53 9.70 -7.79
CA ASP A 263 15.73 10.45 -7.44
C ASP A 263 16.79 9.56 -6.78
N ILE A 264 16.40 8.36 -6.33
CA ILE A 264 17.28 7.38 -5.71
C ILE A 264 17.92 6.49 -6.78
N THR A 265 19.23 6.30 -6.70
CA THR A 265 19.99 5.42 -7.60
C THR A 265 19.57 3.95 -7.45
N PRO A 266 19.65 3.11 -8.50
CA PRO A 266 19.33 1.67 -8.39
C PRO A 266 20.16 0.94 -7.30
N SER A 267 21.42 1.34 -7.11
CA SER A 267 22.30 0.85 -6.05
C SER A 267 21.77 1.20 -4.66
N LEU A 268 21.37 2.45 -4.45
CA LEU A 268 20.81 2.88 -3.18
C LEU A 268 19.47 2.19 -2.92
N ARG A 269 18.56 2.08 -3.91
CA ARG A 269 17.28 1.34 -3.77
C ARG A 269 17.52 -0.08 -3.23
N SER A 270 18.50 -0.78 -3.80
CA SER A 270 18.86 -2.13 -3.38
C SER A 270 19.40 -2.18 -1.94
N SER A 271 20.23 -1.21 -1.55
CA SER A 271 20.72 -1.08 -0.18
C SER A 271 19.61 -0.75 0.82
N LEU A 272 18.68 0.14 0.47
CA LEU A 272 17.52 0.49 1.31
C LEU A 272 16.61 -0.73 1.53
N LEU A 273 16.31 -1.49 0.48
CA LEU A 273 15.54 -2.73 0.60
C LEU A 273 16.26 -3.75 1.49
N ARG A 274 17.58 -3.89 1.39
CA ARG A 274 18.34 -4.78 2.28
C ARG A 274 18.23 -4.35 3.75
N LEU A 275 18.32 -3.04 4.03
CA LEU A 275 18.19 -2.48 5.39
C LEU A 275 16.78 -2.63 5.96
N LEU A 276 15.75 -2.44 5.14
CA LEU A 276 14.36 -2.64 5.54
C LEU A 276 14.04 -4.13 5.73
N GLY A 277 14.72 -5.01 5.01
CA GLY A 277 14.48 -6.45 5.02
C GLY A 277 15.00 -7.19 6.25
N VAL A 278 15.58 -6.49 7.23
CA VAL A 278 16.05 -7.06 8.51
C VAL A 278 15.20 -6.67 9.71
N ILE A 279 14.16 -5.86 9.52
CA ILE A 279 13.28 -5.39 10.60
C ILE A 279 11.84 -5.88 10.41
N GLN A 280 11.08 -5.87 11.50
CA GLN A 280 9.62 -5.98 11.45
C GLN A 280 9.03 -4.55 11.37
N PRO A 281 8.47 -4.14 10.22
CA PRO A 281 7.96 -2.79 10.05
C PRO A 281 6.66 -2.57 10.83
N GLU A 282 6.54 -1.39 11.44
CA GLU A 282 5.26 -0.90 11.97
C GLU A 282 4.25 -0.68 10.83
N VAL A 283 2.96 -0.66 11.16
CA VAL A 283 1.86 -0.56 10.17
C VAL A 283 2.03 0.61 9.19
N GLN A 284 2.44 1.78 9.67
CA GLN A 284 2.64 2.94 8.80
C GLN A 284 3.85 2.75 7.88
N THR A 285 4.96 2.22 8.40
CA THR A 285 6.17 1.94 7.62
C THR A 285 5.93 0.83 6.60
N GLN A 286 5.14 -0.18 6.94
CA GLN A 286 4.74 -1.26 6.04
C GLN A 286 3.99 -0.72 4.82
N LYS A 287 3.03 0.21 5.00
CA LYS A 287 2.33 0.85 3.87
C LYS A 287 3.26 1.65 2.95
N LEU A 288 4.28 2.31 3.52
CA LEU A 288 5.30 3.00 2.73
C LEU A 288 6.18 2.02 1.96
N ILE A 289 6.56 0.89 2.59
CA ILE A 289 7.30 -0.19 1.92
C ILE A 289 6.47 -0.72 0.75
N ASP A 290 5.19 -1.03 0.94
CA ASP A 290 4.32 -1.50 -0.12
C ASP A 290 4.24 -0.52 -1.29
N LEU A 291 4.03 0.78 -1.02
CA LEU A 291 4.04 1.79 -2.08
C LEU A 291 5.39 1.88 -2.81
N GLY A 292 6.50 1.78 -2.07
CA GLY A 292 7.85 1.76 -2.66
C GLY A 292 8.11 0.52 -3.52
N LEU A 293 7.61 -0.64 -3.12
CA LEU A 293 7.69 -1.88 -3.90
C LEU A 293 6.80 -1.82 -5.15
N ALA A 294 5.62 -1.21 -5.07
CA ALA A 294 4.78 -0.96 -6.23
C ALA A 294 5.50 -0.06 -7.26
N ASN A 295 6.21 0.97 -6.81
CA ASN A 295 7.06 1.79 -7.69
C ASN A 295 8.20 0.96 -8.32
N LEU A 296 8.79 0.05 -7.55
CA LEU A 296 9.84 -0.85 -8.03
C LEU A 296 9.33 -1.79 -9.13
N VAL A 297 8.14 -2.38 -8.94
CA VAL A 297 7.48 -3.21 -9.96
C VAL A 297 7.26 -2.43 -11.24
N LYS A 298 6.71 -1.20 -11.16
CA LYS A 298 6.50 -0.32 -12.33
C LYS A 298 7.79 0.03 -13.05
N ALA A 299 8.93 0.00 -12.36
CA ALA A 299 10.25 0.25 -12.92
C ALA A 299 10.94 -1.02 -13.47
N GLY A 300 10.25 -2.17 -13.53
CA GLY A 300 10.78 -3.45 -14.00
C GLY A 300 11.53 -4.26 -12.93
N GLY A 301 11.43 -3.88 -11.66
CA GLY A 301 12.09 -4.55 -10.53
C GLY A 301 11.22 -5.62 -9.85
N ALA A 302 10.34 -6.30 -10.58
CA ALA A 302 9.39 -7.26 -10.02
C ALA A 302 10.08 -8.40 -9.24
N ASP A 303 11.16 -8.96 -9.77
CA ASP A 303 11.93 -10.01 -9.08
C ASP A 303 12.58 -9.55 -7.76
N GLN A 304 13.04 -8.31 -7.73
CA GLN A 304 13.61 -7.73 -6.52
C GLN A 304 12.52 -7.50 -5.47
N ALA A 305 11.35 -7.00 -5.88
CA ALA A 305 10.20 -6.86 -5.00
C ALA A 305 9.75 -8.23 -4.45
N ARG A 306 9.68 -9.26 -5.31
CA ARG A 306 9.33 -10.63 -4.92
C ARG A 306 10.28 -11.19 -3.88
N SER A 307 11.58 -11.05 -4.12
CA SER A 307 12.61 -11.54 -3.22
C SER A 307 12.53 -10.85 -1.85
N PHE A 308 12.32 -9.53 -1.85
CA PHE A 308 12.15 -8.76 -0.62
C PHE A 308 10.91 -9.20 0.16
N ILE A 309 9.73 -9.26 -0.47
CA ILE A 309 8.48 -9.69 0.19
C ILE A 309 8.63 -11.12 0.72
N THR A 310 9.18 -12.03 -0.09
CA THR A 310 9.40 -13.42 0.31
C THR A 310 10.23 -13.48 1.59
N ASN A 311 11.36 -12.77 1.65
CA ASN A 311 12.22 -12.77 2.82
C ASN A 311 11.53 -12.17 4.05
N LEU A 312 10.79 -11.07 3.87
CA LEU A 312 10.10 -10.36 4.94
C LEU A 312 8.96 -11.20 5.56
N LEU A 313 8.20 -11.92 4.73
CA LEU A 313 7.14 -12.82 5.17
C LEU A 313 7.68 -14.09 5.84
N LEU A 314 8.91 -14.51 5.52
CA LEU A 314 9.54 -15.70 6.09
C LEU A 314 10.39 -15.43 7.33
N GLN A 315 10.50 -14.18 7.78
CA GLN A 315 11.19 -13.88 9.04
C GLN A 315 10.51 -14.58 10.22
N PRO A 316 11.28 -15.05 11.22
CA PRO A 316 10.71 -15.54 12.47
C PRO A 316 9.88 -14.43 13.14
N ASP A 317 8.70 -14.78 13.64
CA ASP A 317 7.73 -13.88 14.28
C ASP A 317 7.08 -12.82 13.37
N SER A 318 7.17 -12.97 12.04
CA SER A 318 6.50 -12.09 11.10
C SER A 318 4.97 -12.21 11.21
N ASN A 319 4.31 -11.09 11.53
CA ASN A 319 2.84 -10.97 11.52
C ASN A 319 2.32 -10.42 10.18
N LEU A 320 3.19 -10.34 9.18
CA LEU A 320 2.85 -9.80 7.87
C LEU A 320 2.21 -10.87 6.99
N CYS A 321 1.21 -10.47 6.24
CA CYS A 321 0.56 -11.27 5.21
C CYS A 321 0.80 -10.62 3.84
N PHE A 322 0.77 -11.41 2.78
CA PHE A 322 0.93 -10.86 1.42
C PHE A 322 -0.18 -9.86 1.07
N ASP A 323 -1.40 -10.06 1.58
CA ASP A 323 -2.54 -9.13 1.49
C ASP A 323 -2.26 -7.71 2.02
N HIS A 324 -1.25 -7.54 2.88
CA HIS A 324 -0.86 -6.20 3.35
C HIS A 324 -0.15 -5.38 2.25
N PHE A 325 0.33 -6.01 1.17
CA PHE A 325 1.03 -5.37 0.06
C PHE A 325 0.09 -5.09 -1.13
N ASP A 326 -1.03 -4.43 -0.86
CA ASP A 326 -2.13 -4.23 -1.81
C ASP A 326 -1.74 -3.35 -3.01
N SER A 327 -0.89 -2.35 -2.80
CA SER A 327 -0.36 -1.49 -3.86
C SER A 327 0.56 -2.27 -4.79
N THR A 328 1.40 -3.15 -4.23
CA THR A 328 2.29 -4.03 -5.00
C THR A 328 1.47 -5.04 -5.79
N ILE A 329 0.49 -5.70 -5.15
CA ILE A 329 -0.43 -6.65 -5.79
C ILE A 329 -1.14 -5.98 -6.96
N ARG A 330 -1.75 -4.81 -6.73
CA ARG A 330 -2.42 -4.04 -7.79
C ARG A 330 -1.46 -3.71 -8.93
N SER A 331 -0.24 -3.28 -8.61
CA SER A 331 0.75 -2.94 -9.64
C SER A 331 1.21 -4.14 -10.48
N LEU A 332 1.19 -5.36 -9.92
CA LEU A 332 1.46 -6.59 -10.67
C LEU A 332 0.26 -6.96 -11.55
N THR A 333 -0.95 -6.95 -10.99
CA THR A 333 -2.18 -7.33 -11.69
C THR A 333 -2.52 -6.37 -12.85
N ASP A 334 -2.32 -5.06 -12.65
CA ASP A 334 -2.56 -4.04 -13.69
C ASP A 334 -1.35 -3.87 -14.64
N GLY A 335 -0.23 -4.54 -14.33
CA GLY A 335 1.05 -4.39 -15.02
C GLY A 335 1.25 -5.37 -16.18
N PRO A 336 2.52 -5.55 -16.63
CA PRO A 336 2.86 -6.53 -17.66
C PRO A 336 2.56 -7.96 -17.20
N VAL A 337 1.85 -8.72 -18.04
CA VAL A 337 1.52 -10.14 -17.80
C VAL A 337 2.76 -10.98 -17.47
N HIS A 338 3.90 -10.66 -18.10
CA HIS A 338 5.17 -11.33 -17.85
C HIS A 338 5.61 -11.30 -16.39
N ASP A 339 5.54 -10.13 -15.73
CA ASP A 339 5.99 -9.97 -14.35
C ASP A 339 5.05 -10.70 -13.38
N PHE A 340 3.74 -10.60 -13.63
CA PHE A 340 2.69 -11.25 -12.85
C PHE A 340 2.80 -12.78 -12.90
N GLU A 341 2.82 -13.37 -14.10
CA GLU A 341 2.88 -14.83 -14.25
C GLU A 341 4.24 -15.41 -13.81
N THR A 342 5.34 -14.69 -14.05
CA THR A 342 6.67 -15.08 -13.56
C THR A 342 6.73 -15.11 -12.03
N TRP A 343 6.06 -14.17 -11.36
CA TRP A 343 5.96 -14.16 -9.90
C TRP A 343 5.24 -15.42 -9.38
N ILE A 344 4.10 -15.76 -9.98
CA ILE A 344 3.30 -16.94 -9.64
C ILE A 344 4.14 -18.21 -9.82
N VAL A 345 4.75 -18.39 -10.99
CA VAL A 345 5.58 -19.55 -11.31
C VAL A 345 6.76 -19.65 -10.34
N SER A 346 7.41 -18.52 -10.02
CA SER A 346 8.53 -18.53 -9.08
C SER A 346 8.12 -18.96 -7.69
N TRP A 347 7.00 -18.47 -7.15
CA TRP A 347 6.52 -18.93 -5.84
C TRP A 347 6.12 -20.40 -5.85
N LEU A 348 5.40 -20.86 -6.88
CA LEU A 348 5.09 -22.28 -7.05
C LEU A 348 6.33 -23.16 -7.16
N ARG A 349 7.43 -22.63 -7.70
CA ARG A 349 8.72 -23.34 -7.82
C ARG A 349 9.48 -23.38 -6.50
N THR A 350 9.63 -22.24 -5.80
CA THR A 350 10.62 -22.11 -4.71
C THR A 350 10.07 -21.68 -3.35
N ALA A 351 8.89 -21.06 -3.27
CA ALA A 351 8.37 -20.55 -2.01
C ALA A 351 7.80 -21.70 -1.16
N PRO A 352 7.74 -21.57 0.19
CA PRO A 352 7.04 -22.54 1.03
C PRO A 352 5.52 -22.51 0.81
N ASN A 353 4.84 -23.58 1.24
CA ASN A 353 3.40 -23.76 0.99
C ASN A 353 2.52 -22.66 1.57
N SER A 354 2.93 -22.03 2.68
CA SER A 354 2.23 -20.87 3.25
C SER A 354 2.15 -19.70 2.26
N LEU A 355 3.24 -19.37 1.57
CA LEU A 355 3.28 -18.30 0.57
C LEU A 355 2.56 -18.67 -0.72
N CYS A 356 2.62 -19.94 -1.14
CA CYS A 356 1.86 -20.38 -2.30
C CYS A 356 0.35 -20.25 -2.09
N ARG A 357 -0.16 -20.53 -0.88
CA ARG A 357 -1.58 -20.30 -0.56
C ARG A 357 -1.99 -18.84 -0.71
N ALA A 358 -1.09 -17.91 -0.35
CA ALA A 358 -1.34 -16.49 -0.49
C ALA A 358 -1.55 -16.05 -1.96
N LEU A 359 -1.02 -16.79 -2.95
CA LEU A 359 -1.29 -16.48 -4.37
C LEU A 359 -2.79 -16.46 -4.68
N ASN A 360 -3.52 -17.45 -4.19
CA ASN A 360 -4.94 -17.57 -4.45
C ASN A 360 -5.75 -16.50 -3.69
N GLU A 361 -5.38 -16.28 -2.42
CA GLU A 361 -6.06 -15.33 -1.53
C GLU A 361 -5.85 -13.87 -1.95
N SER A 362 -4.67 -13.54 -2.49
CA SER A 362 -4.29 -12.16 -2.84
C SER A 362 -4.55 -11.80 -4.31
N PHE A 363 -4.14 -12.63 -5.28
CA PHE A 363 -4.25 -12.27 -6.70
C PHE A 363 -5.63 -12.56 -7.29
N PHE A 364 -6.29 -13.62 -6.85
CA PHE A 364 -7.50 -14.14 -7.49
C PHE A 364 -8.76 -14.01 -6.64
N ARG A 365 -8.73 -13.22 -5.55
CA ARG A 365 -9.85 -13.05 -4.61
C ARG A 365 -11.17 -12.61 -5.26
N SER A 366 -11.08 -11.85 -6.35
CA SER A 366 -12.22 -11.27 -7.07
C SER A 366 -12.28 -11.69 -8.54
N GLN A 367 -11.39 -12.57 -8.99
CA GLN A 367 -11.35 -13.07 -10.36
C GLN A 367 -11.75 -14.54 -10.38
N GLU A 368 -12.92 -14.83 -10.93
CA GLU A 368 -13.40 -16.20 -11.11
C GLU A 368 -12.69 -16.91 -12.28
N GLU A 369 -12.19 -16.13 -13.24
CA GLU A 369 -11.55 -16.63 -14.45
C GLU A 369 -10.27 -15.84 -14.76
N TYR A 370 -9.16 -16.57 -14.86
CA TYR A 370 -7.89 -16.07 -15.40
C TYR A 370 -7.27 -17.14 -16.28
N THR A 371 -6.79 -16.74 -17.46
CA THR A 371 -6.08 -17.64 -18.38
C THR A 371 -4.63 -17.23 -18.47
N PHE A 372 -3.72 -18.12 -18.08
CA PHE A 372 -2.28 -17.92 -18.22
C PHE A 372 -1.91 -17.82 -19.71
N GLN A 373 -1.06 -16.86 -20.05
CA GLN A 373 -0.72 -16.49 -21.42
C GLN A 373 0.76 -16.72 -21.73
N LEU A 374 1.60 -16.80 -20.70
CA LEU A 374 3.04 -16.88 -20.86
C LEU A 374 3.48 -18.30 -21.27
N ASP A 375 4.45 -18.36 -22.18
CA ASP A 375 5.07 -19.62 -22.61
C ASP A 375 6.00 -20.14 -21.50
N PHE A 376 5.61 -21.24 -20.86
CA PHE A 376 6.35 -21.82 -19.75
C PHE A 376 7.68 -22.47 -20.16
N THR A 377 7.96 -22.64 -21.46
CA THR A 377 9.27 -23.13 -21.93
C THR A 377 10.42 -22.22 -21.49
N GLN A 378 10.18 -20.93 -21.26
CA GLN A 378 11.22 -19.98 -20.82
C GLN A 378 11.81 -20.33 -19.44
N PHE A 379 11.08 -21.08 -18.60
CA PHE A 379 11.50 -21.38 -17.23
C PHE A 379 12.43 -22.59 -17.12
N ASN A 380 12.58 -23.38 -18.19
CA ASN A 380 13.47 -24.56 -18.27
C ASN A 380 13.37 -25.46 -17.03
N PHE A 381 12.15 -25.92 -16.70
CA PHE A 381 11.91 -26.78 -15.53
C PHE A 381 12.66 -28.11 -15.66
N THR A 382 13.25 -28.56 -14.55
CA THR A 382 13.68 -29.96 -14.43
C THR A 382 12.47 -30.89 -14.34
N ILE A 383 12.68 -32.19 -14.57
CA ILE A 383 11.67 -33.25 -14.40
C ILE A 383 11.05 -33.18 -12.99
N SER A 384 11.87 -33.02 -11.94
CA SER A 384 11.38 -32.94 -10.56
C SER A 384 10.58 -31.68 -10.29
N GLU A 385 11.03 -30.52 -10.79
CA GLU A 385 10.33 -29.23 -10.63
C GLU A 385 8.98 -29.25 -11.33
N TYR A 386 8.91 -29.82 -12.54
CA TYR A 386 7.68 -29.89 -13.33
C TYR A 386 6.55 -30.58 -12.56
N ALA A 387 6.85 -31.75 -11.97
CA ALA A 387 5.88 -32.52 -11.21
C ALA A 387 5.45 -31.80 -9.91
N VAL A 388 6.39 -31.15 -9.23
CA VAL A 388 6.12 -30.39 -8.00
C VAL A 388 5.24 -29.18 -8.31
N ILE A 389 5.59 -28.39 -9.33
CA ILE A 389 4.84 -27.20 -9.74
C ILE A 389 3.41 -27.58 -10.16
N ALA A 390 3.24 -28.65 -10.94
CA ALA A 390 1.92 -29.14 -11.36
C ALA A 390 1.02 -29.47 -10.15
N ARG A 391 1.53 -30.27 -9.21
CA ARG A 391 0.80 -30.67 -8.00
C ARG A 391 0.47 -29.47 -7.12
N ARG A 392 1.44 -28.57 -6.92
CA ARG A 392 1.25 -27.35 -6.13
C ARG A 392 0.22 -26.42 -6.75
N ALA A 393 0.27 -26.21 -8.07
CA ALA A 393 -0.70 -25.40 -8.78
C ALA A 393 -2.12 -25.96 -8.65
N ALA A 394 -2.29 -27.28 -8.84
CA ALA A 394 -3.58 -27.95 -8.68
C ALA A 394 -4.17 -27.78 -7.27
N ALA A 395 -3.31 -27.82 -6.24
CA ALA A 395 -3.75 -27.64 -4.85
C ALA A 395 -4.00 -26.17 -4.46
N VAL A 396 -3.16 -25.26 -4.92
CA VAL A 396 -3.22 -23.82 -4.58
C VAL A 396 -4.42 -23.16 -5.25
N PHE A 397 -4.66 -23.46 -6.53
CA PHE A 397 -5.75 -22.90 -7.32
C PHE A 397 -7.02 -23.74 -7.30
N PHE A 398 -7.12 -24.75 -6.42
CA PHE A 398 -8.24 -25.70 -6.40
C PHE A 398 -9.61 -25.00 -6.34
N MET A 399 -9.72 -23.94 -5.55
CA MET A 399 -10.97 -23.16 -5.40
C MET A 399 -11.33 -22.32 -6.65
N ASN A 400 -10.40 -22.17 -7.58
CA ASN A 400 -10.54 -21.45 -8.84
C ASN A 400 -10.23 -22.40 -10.01
N PRO A 401 -11.16 -23.33 -10.34
CA PRO A 401 -10.89 -24.45 -11.26
C PRO A 401 -10.47 -24.00 -12.66
N ALA A 402 -10.99 -22.87 -13.16
CA ALA A 402 -10.58 -22.30 -14.44
C ALA A 402 -9.09 -21.89 -14.45
N ILE A 403 -8.62 -21.29 -13.35
CA ILE A 403 -7.23 -20.86 -13.16
C ILE A 403 -6.32 -22.09 -13.05
N ALA A 404 -6.71 -23.07 -12.24
CA ALA A 404 -5.96 -24.32 -12.08
C ALA A 404 -5.83 -25.07 -13.42
N ALA A 405 -6.95 -25.23 -14.14
CA ALA A 405 -6.98 -25.87 -15.46
C ALA A 405 -6.11 -25.12 -16.48
N SER A 406 -6.23 -23.79 -16.54
CA SER A 406 -5.41 -22.96 -17.44
C SER A 406 -3.91 -23.12 -17.16
N PHE A 407 -3.51 -23.15 -15.89
CA PHE A 407 -2.12 -23.36 -15.52
C PHE A 407 -1.60 -24.74 -15.97
N LEU A 408 -2.34 -25.81 -15.68
CA LEU A 408 -1.97 -27.18 -16.08
C LEU A 408 -1.91 -27.35 -17.61
N VAL A 409 -2.83 -26.72 -18.34
CA VAL A 409 -2.81 -26.70 -19.81
C VAL A 409 -1.55 -26.01 -20.33
N ASN A 410 -1.18 -24.84 -19.80
CA ASN A 410 0.05 -24.16 -20.21
C ASN A 410 1.30 -24.95 -19.86
N LEU A 411 1.31 -25.64 -18.72
CA LEU A 411 2.39 -26.53 -18.33
C LEU A 411 2.52 -27.71 -19.30
N ALA A 412 1.40 -28.32 -19.73
CA ALA A 412 1.39 -29.41 -20.73
C ALA A 412 1.88 -28.99 -22.11
N ARG A 413 1.76 -27.72 -22.49
CA ARG A 413 2.35 -27.20 -23.73
C ARG A 413 3.89 -27.15 -23.69
N CYS A 414 4.47 -27.31 -22.49
CA CYS A 414 5.89 -27.09 -22.20
C CYS A 414 6.53 -28.28 -21.46
N PRO A 415 6.46 -29.52 -21.98
CA PRO A 415 7.02 -30.68 -21.29
C PRO A 415 8.56 -30.57 -21.19
N PRO A 416 9.17 -31.01 -20.07
CA PRO A 416 10.62 -30.98 -19.91
C PRO A 416 11.27 -31.90 -20.95
N ARG A 417 12.38 -31.46 -21.55
CA ARG A 417 13.12 -32.27 -22.52
C ARG A 417 13.89 -33.37 -21.78
N ALA A 418 13.67 -34.62 -22.17
CA ALA A 418 14.44 -35.76 -21.65
C ALA A 418 15.83 -35.79 -22.31
N SER A 419 16.81 -35.09 -21.73
CA SER A 419 18.24 -35.37 -21.90
C SER A 419 19.10 -34.40 -21.08
N ASP A 420 19.74 -34.91 -20.01
CA ASP A 420 21.14 -34.60 -19.61
C ASP A 420 21.60 -35.45 -18.40
N GLU A 421 21.26 -36.75 -18.33
CA GLU A 421 21.86 -37.69 -17.34
C GLU A 421 22.86 -38.69 -17.96
N HIS A 422 23.08 -38.69 -19.28
CA HIS A 422 23.95 -39.68 -19.93
C HIS A 422 25.21 -39.11 -20.62
N ALA A 423 25.62 -37.87 -20.34
CA ALA A 423 26.78 -37.26 -20.99
C ALA A 423 28.14 -37.50 -20.29
N LEU A 424 28.22 -38.28 -19.21
CA LEU A 424 29.48 -38.58 -18.52
C LEU A 424 29.54 -40.04 -18.06
N GLU A 425 29.86 -40.97 -18.97
CA GLU A 425 30.67 -42.16 -18.67
C GLU A 425 30.97 -42.94 -19.97
N HIS A 426 31.78 -42.34 -20.84
CA HIS A 426 32.59 -43.09 -21.79
C HIS A 426 34.04 -42.63 -21.67
N ILE A 427 34.79 -43.23 -20.75
CA ILE A 427 36.25 -43.30 -20.78
C ILE A 427 36.69 -44.74 -20.47
N ASP A 428 37.26 -45.35 -21.51
CA ASP A 428 38.05 -46.58 -21.69
C ASP A 428 38.08 -47.78 -20.70
N PRO A 429 38.17 -49.03 -21.22
CA PRO A 429 38.29 -50.25 -20.44
C PRO A 429 39.75 -50.72 -20.32
N SER A 430 40.31 -50.78 -19.11
CA SER A 430 41.36 -51.75 -18.75
C SER A 430 41.72 -51.70 -17.27
N SER A 431 41.48 -52.78 -16.53
CA SER A 431 42.46 -53.43 -15.62
C SER A 431 41.76 -54.32 -14.58
N SER A 432 42.25 -55.56 -14.54
CA SER A 432 41.94 -56.76 -13.77
C SER A 432 41.81 -56.71 -12.22
N ALA A 433 40.87 -57.55 -11.75
CA ALA A 433 40.83 -58.43 -10.55
C ALA A 433 39.98 -57.99 -9.31
N PRO A 434 39.26 -58.94 -8.63
CA PRO A 434 38.11 -58.68 -7.75
C PRO A 434 38.46 -58.76 -6.23
N PRO A 435 37.61 -58.29 -5.28
CA PRO A 435 36.52 -59.14 -4.74
C PRO A 435 35.27 -58.42 -4.16
N GLU A 436 34.27 -59.25 -3.85
CA GLU A 436 33.19 -59.08 -2.86
C GLU A 436 32.00 -58.13 -3.15
N GLN A 437 30.89 -58.77 -3.52
CA GLN A 437 29.53 -58.22 -3.48
C GLN A 437 29.06 -58.02 -2.02
N PRO A 438 28.27 -56.97 -1.78
CA PRO A 438 27.04 -57.13 -1.03
C PRO A 438 25.84 -56.81 -1.92
N ASN A 439 24.82 -57.67 -1.83
CA ASN A 439 23.51 -57.52 -2.45
C ASN A 439 22.98 -56.08 -2.32
N VAL A 440 22.94 -55.36 -3.44
CA VAL A 440 22.07 -54.20 -3.63
C VAL A 440 21.06 -54.62 -4.68
N THR A 441 19.81 -54.75 -4.24
CA THR A 441 18.63 -54.88 -5.10
C THR A 441 18.67 -53.78 -6.16
N PRO A 442 18.51 -54.07 -7.46
CA PRO A 442 18.56 -53.03 -8.47
C PRO A 442 17.43 -52.02 -8.19
N SER A 443 17.84 -50.78 -7.89
CA SER A 443 16.99 -49.61 -7.92
C SER A 443 16.27 -49.61 -9.25
N GLN A 444 14.94 -49.64 -9.17
CA GLN A 444 14.05 -49.57 -10.32
C GLN A 444 14.40 -48.33 -11.14
N THR A 445 14.92 -48.55 -12.34
CA THR A 445 14.94 -47.57 -13.41
C THR A 445 13.50 -47.11 -13.60
N ARG A 446 13.16 -45.90 -13.11
CA ARG A 446 11.86 -45.28 -13.38
C ARG A 446 11.75 -45.14 -14.89
N GLU A 447 10.76 -45.80 -15.49
CA GLU A 447 10.36 -45.55 -16.88
C GLU A 447 10.11 -44.05 -17.06
N PRO A 448 10.35 -43.49 -18.28
CA PRO A 448 10.09 -42.08 -18.53
C PRO A 448 8.63 -41.76 -18.18
N GLU A 449 8.43 -40.89 -17.17
CA GLU A 449 7.10 -40.51 -16.72
C GLU A 449 6.33 -39.90 -17.91
N ASP A 450 5.21 -40.52 -18.30
CA ASP A 450 4.28 -39.95 -19.27
C ASP A 450 3.62 -38.73 -18.64
N TRP A 451 4.21 -37.55 -18.85
CA TRP A 451 3.75 -36.29 -18.28
C TRP A 451 2.31 -35.96 -18.68
N ASP A 452 1.87 -36.39 -19.86
CA ASP A 452 0.48 -36.22 -20.27
C ASP A 452 -0.47 -37.05 -19.38
N THR A 453 0.00 -38.18 -18.84
CA THR A 453 -0.77 -38.98 -17.88
C THR A 453 -0.80 -38.30 -16.52
N VAL A 454 0.35 -37.87 -15.99
CA VAL A 454 0.44 -37.20 -14.68
C VAL A 454 -0.42 -35.93 -14.64
N LEU A 455 -0.34 -35.08 -15.66
CA LEU A 455 -1.14 -33.86 -15.72
C LEU A 455 -2.62 -34.13 -15.98
N SER A 456 -2.94 -35.14 -16.80
CA SER A 456 -4.32 -35.58 -17.00
C SER A 456 -4.95 -36.07 -15.70
N ASP A 457 -4.18 -36.81 -14.89
CA ASP A 457 -4.66 -37.32 -13.59
C ASP A 457 -4.94 -36.16 -12.62
N LEU A 458 -4.07 -35.15 -12.56
CA LEU A 458 -4.31 -33.95 -11.73
C LEU A 458 -5.49 -33.11 -12.21
N LEU A 459 -5.68 -33.02 -13.54
CA LEU A 459 -6.82 -32.32 -14.13
C LEU A 459 -8.13 -33.09 -13.86
N PHE A 460 -8.09 -34.42 -13.85
CA PHE A 460 -9.23 -35.26 -13.52
C PHE A 460 -9.54 -35.23 -12.01
N ASP A 461 -8.58 -35.59 -11.17
CA ASP A 461 -8.68 -35.65 -9.70
C ASP A 461 -7.53 -34.83 -9.06
N PRO A 462 -7.80 -33.69 -8.40
CA PRO A 462 -9.10 -33.33 -7.80
C PRO A 462 -10.00 -32.41 -8.62
N LEU A 463 -9.54 -31.83 -9.74
CA LEU A 463 -10.25 -30.70 -10.36
C LEU A 463 -11.60 -31.09 -11.00
N LEU A 464 -11.61 -31.92 -12.05
CA LEU A 464 -12.84 -32.18 -12.82
C LEU A 464 -13.89 -33.00 -12.06
N ILE A 465 -13.48 -33.88 -11.14
CA ILE A 465 -14.42 -34.59 -10.26
C ILE A 465 -15.18 -33.60 -9.38
N ASN A 466 -14.50 -32.57 -8.87
CA ASN A 466 -15.09 -31.56 -8.00
C ASN A 466 -15.83 -30.45 -8.76
N TYR A 467 -15.34 -30.09 -9.95
CA TYR A 467 -15.82 -28.97 -10.76
C TYR A 467 -16.09 -29.40 -12.20
N THR A 468 -17.20 -30.10 -12.39
CA THR A 468 -17.57 -30.62 -13.72
C THR A 468 -17.83 -29.50 -14.74
N SER A 469 -18.12 -28.28 -14.29
CA SER A 469 -18.33 -27.14 -15.19
C SER A 469 -17.07 -26.77 -15.98
N ALA A 470 -15.88 -27.06 -15.44
CA ALA A 470 -14.59 -26.76 -16.06
C ALA A 470 -14.40 -27.45 -17.43
N GLN A 471 -15.16 -28.53 -17.70
CA GLN A 471 -15.20 -29.17 -19.02
C GLN A 471 -15.45 -28.17 -20.16
N LYS A 472 -16.30 -27.15 -19.94
CA LYS A 472 -16.64 -26.16 -20.97
C LYS A 472 -15.42 -25.37 -21.46
N HIS A 473 -14.47 -25.08 -20.57
CA HIS A 473 -13.26 -24.33 -20.88
C HIS A 473 -12.18 -25.22 -21.51
N LEU A 474 -12.22 -26.53 -21.24
CA LEU A 474 -11.25 -27.51 -21.73
C LEU A 474 -11.61 -28.11 -23.09
N GLN A 475 -12.90 -28.21 -23.42
CA GLN A 475 -13.36 -28.80 -24.68
C GLN A 475 -12.74 -28.15 -25.93
N PRO A 476 -12.63 -26.81 -26.04
CA PRO A 476 -11.98 -26.18 -27.21
C PRO A 476 -10.53 -26.62 -27.40
N ILE A 477 -9.78 -26.82 -26.30
CA ILE A 477 -8.38 -27.28 -26.33
C ILE A 477 -8.31 -28.75 -26.74
N ALA A 478 -9.25 -29.58 -26.28
CA ALA A 478 -9.36 -30.96 -26.72
C ALA A 478 -9.68 -31.05 -28.22
N ASP A 479 -10.52 -30.17 -28.74
CA ASP A 479 -10.92 -30.22 -30.15
C ASP A 479 -9.81 -29.73 -31.11
N ASP A 480 -8.91 -28.86 -30.64
CA ASP A 480 -7.75 -28.41 -31.41
C ASP A 480 -6.64 -29.47 -31.47
N SER A 481 -6.51 -30.13 -32.62
CA SER A 481 -5.48 -31.16 -32.82
C SER A 481 -4.05 -30.61 -32.97
N ASN A 482 -3.89 -29.30 -33.11
CA ASN A 482 -2.58 -28.63 -33.17
C ASN A 482 -2.07 -28.19 -31.79
N ASP A 483 -2.94 -28.13 -30.77
CA ASP A 483 -2.52 -27.78 -29.42
C ASP A 483 -1.75 -28.95 -28.78
N LYS A 484 -0.55 -28.65 -28.27
CA LYS A 484 0.31 -29.64 -27.59
C LYS A 484 -0.36 -30.24 -26.35
N ALA A 485 -1.25 -29.49 -25.67
CA ALA A 485 -1.97 -29.99 -24.50
C ALA A 485 -3.19 -30.86 -24.85
N ALA A 486 -3.61 -30.92 -26.12
CA ALA A 486 -4.82 -31.64 -26.51
C ALA A 486 -4.85 -33.14 -26.11
N PRO A 487 -3.75 -33.92 -26.20
CA PRO A 487 -3.75 -35.32 -25.76
C PRO A 487 -4.04 -35.47 -24.26
N MET A 488 -3.38 -34.66 -23.42
CA MET A 488 -3.57 -34.61 -21.98
C MET A 488 -5.01 -34.25 -21.62
N VAL A 489 -5.57 -33.21 -22.25
CA VAL A 489 -6.96 -32.76 -21.98
C VAL A 489 -7.99 -33.80 -22.44
N LYS A 490 -7.81 -34.40 -23.62
CA LYS A 490 -8.71 -35.48 -24.11
C LYS A 490 -8.76 -36.65 -23.14
N ARG A 491 -7.60 -37.05 -22.59
CA ARG A 491 -7.53 -38.13 -21.61
C ARG A 491 -8.33 -37.77 -20.35
N ALA A 492 -8.13 -36.58 -19.79
CA ALA A 492 -8.86 -36.12 -18.60
C ALA A 492 -10.38 -36.06 -18.83
N LEU A 493 -10.82 -35.52 -19.97
CA LEU A 493 -12.25 -35.45 -20.33
C LEU A 493 -12.87 -36.84 -20.55
N ASN A 494 -12.11 -37.79 -21.12
CA ASN A 494 -12.57 -39.17 -21.25
C ASN A 494 -12.70 -39.86 -19.89
N SER A 495 -11.75 -39.64 -18.96
CA SER A 495 -11.84 -40.13 -17.58
C SER A 495 -13.05 -39.55 -16.85
N LEU A 496 -13.31 -38.24 -17.02
CA LEU A 496 -14.50 -37.59 -16.48
C LEU A 496 -15.78 -38.21 -17.04
N LYS A 497 -15.85 -38.42 -18.36
CA LYS A 497 -17.00 -39.06 -18.99
C LYS A 497 -17.23 -40.47 -18.44
N GLN A 498 -16.17 -41.28 -18.34
CA GLN A 498 -16.27 -42.64 -17.77
C GLN A 498 -16.75 -42.62 -16.32
N TYR A 499 -16.28 -41.66 -15.52
CA TYR A 499 -16.72 -41.46 -14.15
C TYR A 499 -18.21 -41.09 -14.09
N CYS A 500 -18.66 -40.10 -14.88
CA CYS A 500 -20.07 -39.69 -14.96
C CYS A 500 -20.96 -40.83 -15.47
N ASP A 501 -20.58 -41.51 -16.56
CA ASP A 501 -21.29 -42.67 -17.10
C ASP A 501 -21.38 -43.79 -16.05
N GLY A 502 -20.34 -43.95 -15.22
CA GLY A 502 -20.30 -44.89 -14.10
C GLY A 502 -21.34 -44.57 -13.03
N ILE A 503 -21.43 -43.29 -12.62
CA ILE A 503 -22.45 -42.82 -11.67
C ILE A 503 -23.85 -43.00 -12.23
N GLU A 504 -24.08 -42.62 -13.49
CA GLU A 504 -25.38 -42.75 -14.14
C GLU A 504 -25.84 -44.21 -14.25
N LYS A 505 -24.92 -45.15 -14.49
CA LYS A 505 -25.21 -46.59 -14.52
C LYS A 505 -25.66 -47.16 -13.18
N VAL A 506 -25.12 -46.66 -12.07
CA VAL A 506 -25.55 -47.07 -10.72
C VAL A 506 -26.99 -46.60 -10.46
N GLY A 507 -27.37 -45.47 -11.05
CA GLY A 507 -28.71 -44.91 -10.95
C GLY A 507 -29.01 -44.32 -9.57
N PHE A 508 -30.26 -43.89 -9.36
CA PHE A 508 -30.71 -43.34 -8.09
C PHE A 508 -31.01 -44.47 -7.10
N ILE A 509 -30.19 -44.59 -6.06
CA ILE A 509 -30.44 -45.48 -4.92
C ILE A 509 -31.44 -44.78 -4.00
N VAL A 510 -32.68 -45.24 -3.99
CA VAL A 510 -33.79 -44.62 -3.24
C VAL A 510 -33.52 -44.65 -1.73
N GLU A 511 -32.81 -45.67 -1.25
CA GLU A 511 -32.42 -45.86 0.14
C GLU A 511 -31.40 -44.83 0.65
N LEU A 512 -30.66 -44.17 -0.25
CA LEU A 512 -29.72 -43.10 0.08
C LEU A 512 -30.33 -41.70 -0.06
N LEU A 513 -31.61 -41.60 -0.44
CA LEU A 513 -32.30 -40.33 -0.54
C LEU A 513 -32.56 -39.78 0.88
N PRO A 514 -32.10 -38.56 1.20
CA PRO A 514 -32.48 -37.93 2.46
C PRO A 514 -34.00 -37.79 2.54
N SER A 515 -34.55 -37.95 3.75
CA SER A 515 -35.98 -37.80 3.98
C SER A 515 -36.45 -36.39 3.58
N GLU A 516 -37.74 -36.22 3.26
CA GLU A 516 -38.30 -34.89 2.95
C GLU A 516 -38.03 -33.88 4.06
N ARG A 517 -38.09 -34.33 5.31
CA ARG A 517 -37.78 -33.51 6.48
C ARG A 517 -36.33 -33.04 6.49
N GLU A 518 -35.38 -33.92 6.21
CA GLU A 518 -33.95 -33.56 6.15
C GLU A 518 -33.66 -32.59 5.00
N ARG A 519 -34.27 -32.80 3.83
CA ARG A 519 -34.16 -31.86 2.71
C ARG A 519 -34.74 -30.49 3.03
N GLN A 520 -35.86 -30.44 3.74
CA GLN A 520 -36.47 -29.19 4.20
C GLN A 520 -35.59 -28.49 5.24
N LEU A 521 -35.04 -29.23 6.21
CA LEU A 521 -34.14 -28.70 7.23
C LEU A 521 -32.85 -28.16 6.62
N GLU A 522 -32.24 -28.87 5.68
CA GLU A 522 -31.04 -28.39 4.99
C GLU A 522 -31.35 -27.17 4.09
N GLY A 523 -32.53 -27.14 3.47
CA GLY A 523 -33.02 -25.95 2.76
C GLY A 523 -33.14 -24.72 3.68
N GLN A 524 -33.69 -24.90 4.88
CA GLN A 524 -33.77 -23.84 5.90
C GLN A 524 -32.38 -23.42 6.35
N ARG A 525 -31.51 -24.37 6.72
CA ARG A 525 -30.14 -24.09 7.13
C ARG A 525 -29.37 -23.31 6.06
N ARG A 526 -29.46 -23.71 4.79
CA ARG A 526 -28.80 -23.02 3.68
C ARG A 526 -29.34 -21.59 3.51
N SER A 527 -30.65 -21.39 3.66
CA SER A 527 -31.24 -20.05 3.64
C SER A 527 -30.72 -19.19 4.78
N ASP A 528 -30.62 -19.75 5.99
CA ASP A 528 -30.12 -19.04 7.17
C ASP A 528 -28.63 -18.68 7.02
N VAL A 529 -27.80 -19.63 6.59
CA VAL A 529 -26.37 -19.40 6.33
C VAL A 529 -26.17 -18.32 5.26
N MET A 530 -26.94 -18.36 4.18
CA MET A 530 -26.85 -17.34 3.12
C MET A 530 -27.30 -15.96 3.63
N ASN A 531 -28.37 -15.89 4.43
CA ASN A 531 -28.83 -14.65 5.04
C ASN A 531 -27.78 -14.06 5.99
N ASP A 532 -27.12 -14.89 6.79
CA ASP A 532 -26.07 -14.45 7.70
C ASP A 532 -24.81 -14.01 6.96
N ALA A 533 -24.42 -14.73 5.89
CA ALA A 533 -23.33 -14.30 5.01
C ALA A 533 -23.64 -12.95 4.34
N MET A 534 -24.86 -12.75 3.87
CA MET A 534 -25.31 -11.48 3.28
C MET A 534 -25.27 -10.33 4.30
N ARG A 535 -25.69 -10.59 5.55
CA ARG A 535 -25.59 -9.62 6.66
C ARG A 535 -24.14 -9.30 7.01
N ALA A 536 -23.24 -10.28 7.02
CA ALA A 536 -21.82 -10.08 7.29
C ALA A 536 -21.15 -9.25 6.18
N SER A 537 -21.41 -9.61 4.91
CA SER A 537 -20.95 -8.85 3.75
C SER A 537 -21.45 -7.40 3.75
N ARG A 538 -22.72 -7.19 4.14
CA ARG A 538 -23.30 -5.84 4.30
C ARG A 538 -22.49 -4.95 5.24
N LYS A 539 -22.01 -5.48 6.38
CA LYS A 539 -21.19 -4.70 7.33
C LYS A 539 -19.85 -4.24 6.76
N ALA A 540 -19.32 -4.97 5.78
CA ALA A 540 -18.08 -4.64 5.09
C ALA A 540 -18.29 -3.76 3.85
N SER A 541 -19.55 -3.53 3.43
CA SER A 541 -19.85 -2.77 2.23
C SER A 541 -19.73 -1.25 2.49
N PRO A 542 -18.92 -0.52 1.70
CA PRO A 542 -18.79 0.93 1.83
C PRO A 542 -20.08 1.69 1.45
N PHE A 543 -21.04 1.01 0.80
CA PHE A 543 -22.31 1.60 0.39
C PHE A 543 -23.46 1.41 1.40
N ALA A 544 -23.31 0.52 2.39
CA ALA A 544 -24.38 0.15 3.31
C ALA A 544 -24.88 1.32 4.20
N GLY A 545 -24.08 2.39 4.34
CA GLY A 545 -24.47 3.61 5.06
C GLY A 545 -24.92 4.78 4.17
N ILE A 546 -24.80 4.65 2.85
CA ILE A 546 -25.07 5.75 1.89
C ILE A 546 -26.53 5.71 1.41
N PHE A 547 -27.13 4.52 1.32
CA PHE A 547 -28.48 4.34 0.81
C PHE A 547 -29.46 3.92 1.91
N ALA A 548 -30.66 4.50 1.92
CA ALA A 548 -31.73 4.07 2.82
C ALA A 548 -32.28 2.71 2.39
N GLU A 549 -32.28 1.75 3.31
CA GLU A 549 -32.77 0.39 3.07
C GLU A 549 -34.16 0.18 3.69
N SER A 550 -35.03 -0.54 2.98
CA SER A 550 -36.32 -1.00 3.52
C SER A 550 -36.53 -2.47 3.17
N ILE A 551 -37.02 -3.25 4.14
CA ILE A 551 -37.34 -4.67 3.93
C ILE A 551 -38.76 -4.75 3.40
N LEU A 552 -38.92 -5.15 2.15
CA LEU A 552 -40.22 -5.42 1.54
C LEU A 552 -40.68 -6.82 1.94
N LEU A 553 -41.82 -6.91 2.62
CA LEU A 553 -42.42 -8.20 2.99
C LEU A 553 -43.05 -8.92 1.78
N TYR A 554 -43.51 -8.15 0.79
CA TYR A 554 -44.11 -8.66 -0.44
C TYR A 554 -44.07 -7.59 -1.55
N GLY A 555 -43.89 -8.00 -2.81
CA GLY A 555 -43.96 -7.14 -4.00
C GLY A 555 -42.72 -7.21 -4.90
N SER A 556 -42.88 -6.79 -6.15
CA SER A 556 -41.84 -6.82 -7.19
C SER A 556 -41.30 -5.42 -7.58
N GLY A 557 -41.72 -4.37 -6.88
CA GLY A 557 -41.36 -2.98 -7.18
C GLY A 557 -41.66 -2.03 -6.02
N VAL A 558 -41.07 -0.83 -6.08
CA VAL A 558 -41.32 0.27 -5.16
C VAL A 558 -42.03 1.41 -5.91
N VAL A 559 -42.98 2.05 -5.23
CA VAL A 559 -43.67 3.24 -5.74
C VAL A 559 -43.28 4.43 -4.88
N THR A 560 -42.71 5.46 -5.52
CA THR A 560 -42.34 6.73 -4.87
C THR A 560 -43.17 7.86 -5.45
N TRP A 561 -43.68 8.73 -4.59
CA TRP A 561 -44.42 9.92 -4.98
C TRP A 561 -43.51 11.15 -4.82
N VAL A 562 -43.28 11.90 -5.89
CA VAL A 562 -42.46 13.12 -5.87
C VAL A 562 -43.38 14.34 -6.00
N GLU A 563 -43.28 15.26 -5.05
CA GLU A 563 -43.98 16.55 -5.10
C GLU A 563 -43.16 17.55 -5.94
N ASP A 564 -43.72 18.02 -7.06
CA ASP A 564 -43.16 19.13 -7.82
C ASP A 564 -43.41 20.43 -7.03
N SER A 565 -42.45 20.83 -6.20
CA SER A 565 -42.49 22.11 -5.48
C SER A 565 -41.30 23.00 -5.82
N LEU A 566 -40.98 23.17 -7.10
CA LEU A 566 -40.09 24.22 -7.59
C LEU A 566 -40.36 24.51 -9.08
N SER A 567 -41.46 25.20 -9.37
CA SER A 567 -41.59 25.99 -10.59
C SER A 567 -41.84 27.45 -10.23
N SER A 568 -40.77 28.24 -10.23
CA SER A 568 -40.84 29.69 -10.19
C SER A 568 -41.47 30.23 -11.48
N ASN A 569 -42.56 31.00 -11.30
CA ASN A 569 -43.09 32.07 -12.14
C ASN A 569 -43.10 31.84 -13.66
N ASP A 570 -44.24 31.43 -14.21
CA ASP A 570 -45.15 32.35 -14.92
C ASP A 570 -46.37 31.60 -15.49
N SER A 571 -47.48 32.32 -15.53
CA SER A 571 -48.80 31.99 -16.10
C SER A 571 -49.79 31.22 -15.22
N CYS A 572 -50.98 31.83 -15.13
CA CYS A 572 -52.16 31.37 -14.43
C CYS A 572 -52.71 30.10 -15.08
N ASP A 573 -52.58 28.97 -14.41
CA ASP A 573 -53.53 27.86 -14.54
C ASP A 573 -53.63 27.13 -13.19
N GLN A 574 -54.84 27.10 -12.62
CA GLN A 574 -55.16 26.30 -11.44
C GLN A 574 -55.23 24.82 -11.85
N GLY A 575 -54.08 24.19 -12.02
CA GLY A 575 -53.94 22.74 -12.15
C GLY A 575 -53.57 22.13 -10.81
N GLU A 576 -54.35 21.15 -10.35
CA GLU A 576 -54.07 20.39 -9.12
C GLU A 576 -52.63 19.89 -9.09
N ASN A 577 -51.87 20.29 -8.07
CA ASN A 577 -50.50 19.87 -7.83
C ASN A 577 -50.49 18.39 -7.39
N ARG A 578 -50.69 17.47 -8.34
CA ARG A 578 -50.74 16.03 -8.08
C ARG A 578 -49.32 15.47 -8.07
N PRO A 579 -48.90 14.78 -7.00
CA PRO A 579 -47.56 14.20 -6.93
C PRO A 579 -47.37 13.19 -8.06
N ARG A 580 -46.18 13.22 -8.68
CA ARG A 580 -45.84 12.31 -9.77
C ARG A 580 -45.48 10.94 -9.20
N ARG A 581 -46.22 9.91 -9.62
CA ARG A 581 -45.92 8.51 -9.30
C ARG A 581 -44.73 8.02 -10.11
N LEU A 582 -43.68 7.58 -9.45
CA LEU A 582 -42.56 6.85 -10.03
C LEU A 582 -42.62 5.41 -9.54
N GLU A 583 -42.75 4.47 -10.47
CA GLU A 583 -42.63 3.04 -10.17
C GLU A 583 -41.25 2.56 -10.60
N GLN A 584 -40.56 1.89 -9.69
CA GLN A 584 -39.27 1.28 -9.96
C GLN A 584 -39.38 -0.23 -9.70
N PRO A 585 -39.23 -1.09 -10.72
CA PRO A 585 -39.16 -2.53 -10.51
C PRO A 585 -37.90 -2.88 -9.72
N LEU A 586 -37.98 -3.90 -8.86
CA LEU A 586 -36.80 -4.39 -8.14
C LEU A 586 -35.85 -5.09 -9.11
N ALA A 587 -34.60 -4.64 -9.14
CA ALA A 587 -33.54 -5.35 -9.84
C ALA A 587 -32.89 -6.36 -8.89
N SER A 588 -32.81 -7.62 -9.30
CA SER A 588 -32.05 -8.64 -8.58
C SER A 588 -30.65 -8.77 -9.15
N ILE A 589 -29.64 -8.63 -8.30
CA ILE A 589 -28.27 -9.03 -8.60
C ILE A 589 -28.04 -10.33 -7.85
N SER A 590 -27.89 -11.44 -8.58
CA SER A 590 -27.59 -12.75 -8.00
C SER A 590 -26.23 -13.22 -8.48
N HIS A 591 -25.47 -13.83 -7.57
CA HIS A 591 -24.20 -14.45 -7.88
C HIS A 591 -24.27 -15.93 -7.51
N SER A 592 -23.76 -16.80 -8.38
CA SER A 592 -23.75 -18.25 -8.18
C SER A 592 -22.33 -18.75 -8.32
N VAL A 593 -21.85 -19.49 -7.33
CA VAL A 593 -20.50 -20.05 -7.29
C VAL A 593 -20.59 -21.57 -7.26
N GLU A 594 -19.75 -22.26 -8.01
CA GLU A 594 -19.64 -23.72 -7.94
C GLU A 594 -18.89 -24.11 -6.66
N TRP A 595 -19.38 -25.13 -5.95
CA TRP A 595 -18.75 -25.65 -4.73
C TRP A 595 -18.18 -27.05 -4.99
N PRO A 596 -16.97 -27.38 -4.49
CA PRO A 596 -16.35 -28.68 -4.73
C PRO A 596 -17.21 -29.83 -4.18
N ARG A 597 -17.48 -30.83 -5.02
CA ARG A 597 -18.36 -31.96 -4.68
C ARG A 597 -17.84 -32.80 -3.50
N GLU A 598 -16.55 -33.10 -3.46
CA GLU A 598 -15.93 -33.87 -2.37
C GLU A 598 -15.92 -33.11 -1.05
N GLU A 599 -16.03 -31.77 -1.03
CA GLU A 599 -16.20 -31.03 0.23
C GLU A 599 -17.53 -31.37 0.93
N ILE A 600 -18.54 -31.80 0.16
CA ILE A 600 -19.82 -32.27 0.69
C ILE A 600 -19.78 -33.77 0.99
N LEU A 601 -19.18 -34.57 0.10
CA LEU A 601 -19.20 -36.03 0.17
C LEU A 601 -18.14 -36.61 1.12
N GLU A 602 -16.89 -36.14 1.01
CA GLU A 602 -15.72 -36.59 1.79
C GLU A 602 -14.73 -35.43 2.06
N PRO A 603 -15.08 -34.47 2.94
CA PRO A 603 -14.25 -33.28 3.16
C PRO A 603 -12.86 -33.61 3.71
N VAL A 604 -12.75 -34.63 4.57
CA VAL A 604 -11.46 -35.03 5.16
C VAL A 604 -10.53 -35.62 4.11
N SER A 605 -11.04 -36.49 3.23
CA SER A 605 -10.26 -37.08 2.13
C SER A 605 -9.78 -36.01 1.17
N LEU A 606 -10.64 -35.06 0.80
CA LEU A 606 -10.28 -33.93 -0.06
C LEU A 606 -9.18 -33.09 0.57
N GLN A 607 -9.31 -32.73 1.85
CA GLN A 607 -8.28 -31.95 2.56
C GLN A 607 -6.93 -32.66 2.61
N LEU A 608 -6.91 -33.96 2.95
CA LEU A 608 -5.68 -34.76 2.94
C LEU A 608 -5.06 -34.86 1.55
N LYS A 609 -5.90 -35.01 0.51
CA LYS A 609 -5.47 -35.03 -0.89
C LYS A 609 -4.78 -33.72 -1.28
N LEU A 610 -5.42 -32.57 -1.02
CA LEU A 610 -4.84 -31.25 -1.30
C LEU A 610 -3.56 -30.99 -0.50
N MET A 611 -3.48 -31.42 0.75
CA MET A 611 -2.25 -31.34 1.56
C MET A 611 -1.13 -32.22 0.99
N SER A 612 -1.45 -33.42 0.51
CA SER A 612 -0.46 -34.32 -0.09
C SER A 612 0.16 -33.71 -1.35
N LEU A 613 -0.64 -33.06 -2.20
CA LEU A 613 -0.16 -32.37 -3.40
C LEU A 613 0.80 -31.21 -3.08
N GLN A 614 0.64 -30.59 -1.91
CA GLN A 614 1.52 -29.51 -1.44
C GLN A 614 2.83 -30.01 -0.82
N THR A 615 2.88 -31.24 -0.27
CA THR A 615 3.99 -31.72 0.58
C THR A 615 5.01 -32.62 -0.13
N VAL A 616 4.73 -33.06 -1.37
CA VAL A 616 5.55 -34.04 -2.12
C VAL A 616 6.97 -33.55 -2.53
N GLY A 617 7.40 -32.35 -2.10
CA GLY A 617 8.77 -31.84 -2.29
C GLY A 617 9.63 -31.78 -1.02
N GLY A 618 9.17 -32.31 0.13
CA GLY A 618 9.78 -32.08 1.45
C GLY A 618 10.26 -33.31 2.21
N ARG A 619 10.78 -34.34 1.53
CA ARG A 619 11.55 -35.41 2.18
C ARG A 619 12.89 -35.59 1.47
N GLU A 620 13.85 -34.79 1.89
CA GLU A 620 15.25 -35.23 2.06
C GLU A 620 15.56 -35.22 3.56
#